data_AF-A0A931UCR7-F1
#
_entry.id   AF-A0A931UCR7-F1
#
_cell.length_a   1.000
_cell.length_b   1.000
_cell.length_c   1.000
_cell.angle_alpha   90.00
_cell.angle_beta   90.00
_cell.angle_gamma   90.00
#
_symmetry.space_group_name_H-M   'P 1'
#
loop_
_entity.id
_entity.type
_entity.pdbx_description
1 polymer ?
#
loop_
_entity_poly.entity_id
_entity_poly.type
_entity_poly.pdbx_seq_one_letter_code
_entity_poly.pdbx_strand_id
1 'polypeptide(L)' 'AALKNSGIMELDCTENPLRSELLTEPLEAQDGFMSPPEGAGLGIELDPKALERFAFSGAEELSPWQKALSA' A
#
# COMPACT_ATOMS: atom_id res chain seq x y z
N ALA A 1 -4.80 -10.10 -16.77
CA ALA A 1 -4.72 -8.64 -16.51
C ALA A 1 -5.74 -7.90 -17.36
N ALA A 2 -6.36 -6.84 -16.83
CA ALA A 2 -7.37 -6.05 -17.54
C ALA A 2 -6.78 -5.12 -18.63
N LEU A 3 -5.47 -4.86 -18.59
CA LEU A 3 -4.74 -4.04 -19.56
C LEU A 3 -3.95 -4.92 -20.53
N LYS A 4 -4.14 -4.72 -21.84
CA LYS A 4 -3.54 -5.57 -22.89
C LYS A 4 -2.01 -5.45 -23.00
N ASN A 5 -1.46 -4.27 -22.69
CA ASN A 5 -0.04 -3.95 -22.89
C ASN A 5 0.63 -3.48 -21.59
N SER A 6 0.24 -4.06 -20.45
CA SER A 6 0.88 -3.81 -19.15
C SER A 6 1.50 -5.12 -18.64
N GLY A 7 2.80 -5.09 -18.35
CA GLY A 7 3.54 -6.24 -17.82
C GLY A 7 4.49 -5.86 -16.69
N ILE A 8 4.50 -4.59 -16.29
CA ILE A 8 5.32 -4.07 -15.20
C ILE A 8 4.40 -3.31 -14.27
N MET A 9 4.49 -3.64 -12.98
CA MET A 9 3.83 -2.93 -11.92
C MET A 9 4.91 -2.55 -10.91
N GLU A 10 4.96 -1.26 -10.55
CA GLU A 10 5.83 -0.81 -9.48
C GLU A 10 5.42 -1.49 -8.16
N LEU A 11 6.40 -1.97 -7.42
CA LEU A 11 6.22 -2.48 -6.08
C LEU A 11 7.29 -1.86 -5.18
N ASP A 12 6.83 -1.25 -4.09
CA ASP A 12 7.73 -0.80 -3.03
C ASP A 12 8.30 -2.01 -2.28
N CYS A 13 9.57 -2.31 -2.53
CA CYS A 13 10.31 -3.39 -1.90
C CYS A 13 11.04 -2.96 -0.62
N THR A 14 10.86 -1.71 -0.16
CA THR A 14 11.41 -1.28 1.13
C THR A 14 10.56 -1.78 2.30
N GLU A 15 11.09 -1.64 3.51
CA GLU A 15 10.32 -1.90 4.73
C GLU A 15 9.22 -0.84 4.86
N ASN A 16 7.97 -1.26 4.68
CA ASN A 16 6.82 -0.38 4.65
C ASN A 16 5.64 -1.00 5.42
N PRO A 17 5.45 -0.62 6.70
CA PRO A 17 4.37 -1.13 7.53
C PRO A 17 2.96 -0.89 6.97
N LEU A 18 2.76 0.17 6.17
CA LEU A 18 1.48 0.39 5.49
C LEU A 18 1.20 -0.67 4.42
N ARG A 19 2.23 -1.20 3.77
CA ARG A 19 2.09 -2.28 2.77
C ARG A 19 1.88 -3.64 3.43
N SER A 20 2.61 -3.93 4.50
CA SER A 20 2.61 -5.26 5.12
C SER A 20 1.55 -5.47 6.20
N GLU A 21 1.04 -4.41 6.84
CA GLU A 21 0.18 -4.54 8.03
C GLU A 21 -1.18 -3.84 7.93
N LEU A 22 -1.43 -2.98 6.94
CA LEU A 22 -2.70 -2.23 6.85
C LEU A 22 -3.89 -3.13 6.49
N LEU A 23 -3.64 -4.18 5.71
CA LEU A 23 -4.66 -5.09 5.21
C LEU A 23 -4.75 -6.33 6.10
N THR A 24 -5.93 -6.94 6.18
CA THR A 24 -6.09 -8.23 6.85
C THR A 24 -5.30 -9.35 6.16
N GLU A 25 -5.15 -9.24 4.83
CA GLU A 25 -4.34 -10.12 4.00
C GLU A 25 -3.36 -9.27 3.17
N PRO A 26 -2.04 -9.44 3.34
CA PRO A 26 -1.04 -8.63 2.65
C PRO A 26 -0.97 -8.96 1.15
N LEU A 27 -0.68 -7.95 0.33
CA LEU A 27 -0.42 -8.13 -1.10
C LEU A 27 1.03 -8.56 -1.31
N GLU A 28 1.22 -9.75 -1.85
CA GLU A 28 2.54 -10.34 -2.08
C GLU A 28 2.81 -10.60 -3.56
N ALA A 29 4.06 -10.37 -3.97
CA ALA A 29 4.55 -10.84 -5.26
C ALA A 29 5.08 -12.28 -5.12
N GLN A 30 4.54 -13.20 -5.89
CA GLN A 30 4.95 -14.61 -5.96
C GLN A 30 5.52 -14.88 -7.35
N ASP A 31 6.73 -15.46 -7.41
CA ASP A 31 7.43 -15.75 -8.66
C ASP A 31 7.56 -14.56 -9.63
N GLY A 32 7.70 -13.35 -9.08
CA GLY A 32 7.82 -12.12 -9.85
C GLY A 32 6.49 -11.51 -10.33
N PHE A 33 5.36 -12.06 -9.92
CA PHE A 33 4.02 -11.57 -10.27
C PHE A 33 3.17 -11.30 -9.04
N MET A 34 2.32 -10.29 -9.12
CA MET A 34 1.25 -10.05 -8.14
C MET A 34 -0.08 -10.34 -8.80
N SER A 35 -0.89 -11.18 -8.14
CA SER A 35 -2.24 -11.47 -8.58
C SER A 35 -3.22 -10.46 -7.98
N PRO A 36 -4.16 -9.90 -8.76
CA PRO A 36 -5.20 -9.05 -8.21
C PRO A 36 -6.10 -9.87 -7.27
N PRO A 37 -6.56 -9.31 -6.14
CA PRO A 37 -7.53 -9.98 -5.28
C PRO A 37 -8.87 -10.24 -5.97
N GLU A 38 -9.56 -11.29 -5.55
CA GLU A 38 -10.82 -11.75 -6.18
C GLU A 38 -12.09 -11.17 -5.54
N GLY A 39 -11.97 -10.50 -4.38
CA GLY A 39 -13.10 -9.91 -3.67
C GLY A 39 -13.75 -8.75 -4.43
N ALA A 40 -14.89 -8.27 -3.91
CA ALA A 40 -15.60 -7.14 -4.50
C ALA A 40 -14.78 -5.83 -4.43
N GLY A 41 -14.97 -4.95 -5.41
CA GLY A 41 -14.28 -3.66 -5.46
C GLY A 41 -12.77 -3.84 -5.67
N LEU A 42 -11.96 -3.37 -4.72
CA LEU A 42 -10.50 -3.60 -4.72
C LEU A 42 -10.12 -5.01 -4.26
N GLY A 43 -11.08 -5.76 -3.70
CA GLY A 43 -10.90 -7.13 -3.22
C GLY A 43 -10.02 -7.28 -1.98
N ILE A 44 -9.86 -6.21 -1.20
CA ILE A 44 -9.08 -6.17 0.04
C ILE A 44 -9.96 -5.75 1.21
N GLU A 45 -9.54 -6.11 2.42
CA GLU A 45 -10.15 -5.67 3.68
C GLU A 45 -9.08 -5.01 4.56
N LEU A 46 -9.44 -3.91 5.23
CA LEU A 46 -8.56 -3.19 6.14
C LEU A 46 -8.55 -3.85 7.52
N ASP A 47 -7.39 -3.95 8.18
CA ASP A 47 -7.33 -4.26 9.60
C ASP A 47 -7.72 -3.00 10.41
N PRO A 48 -8.85 -3.02 11.16
CA PRO A 48 -9.30 -1.86 11.93
C PRO A 48 -8.25 -1.38 12.95
N LYS A 49 -7.47 -2.30 13.54
CA LYS A 49 -6.44 -1.95 14.52
C LYS A 49 -5.25 -1.27 13.85
N ALA A 50 -4.84 -1.75 12.68
CA ALA A 50 -3.79 -1.12 11.90
C ALA A 50 -4.22 0.27 11.42
N LEU A 51 -5.49 0.41 11.01
CA LEU A 51 -6.06 1.68 10.58
C LEU A 51 -6.03 2.72 11.70
N GLU A 52 -6.43 2.35 12.92
CA GLU A 52 -6.34 3.23 14.10
C GLU A 52 -4.89 3.62 14.41
N ARG A 53 -3.97 2.65 14.35
CA ARG A 53 -2.55 2.85 14.65
C ARG A 53 -1.84 3.76 13.65
N PHE A 54 -2.17 3.64 12.37
CA PHE A 54 -1.55 4.42 11.29
C PHE A 54 -2.33 5.70 10.94
N ALA A 55 -3.42 6.00 11.66
CA ALA A 55 -4.17 7.22 11.47
C ALA A 55 -3.27 8.44 11.73
N PHE A 56 -3.15 9.31 10.72
CA PHE A 56 -2.37 10.53 10.86
C PHE A 56 -3.04 11.49 11.85
N SER A 57 -2.32 11.87 12.90
CA SER A 57 -2.82 12.75 13.97
C SER A 57 -2.53 14.24 13.74
N GLY A 58 -1.75 14.58 12.71
CA GLY A 58 -1.35 15.97 12.45
C GLY A 58 -0.27 16.52 13.38
N ALA A 59 0.20 15.75 14.36
CA ALA A 59 1.21 16.18 15.34
C ALA A 59 2.66 15.86 14.92
N GLU A 60 2.88 15.04 13.90
CA GLU A 60 4.21 14.73 13.39
C GLU A 60 4.63 15.70 12.29
N GLU A 61 5.87 16.21 12.42
CA GLU A 61 6.50 17.02 11.40
C GLU A 61 6.63 16.21 10.11
N LEU A 62 6.08 16.73 9.00
CA LEU A 62 6.39 16.25 7.66
C LEU A 62 7.91 16.08 7.53
N SER A 63 8.34 14.98 6.91
CA SER A 63 9.76 14.80 6.63
C SER A 63 10.30 16.03 5.88
N PRO A 64 11.60 16.37 6.04
CA PRO A 64 12.19 17.52 5.36
C PRO A 64 11.92 17.54 3.85
N TRP A 65 11.79 16.36 3.24
CA TRP A 65 11.47 16.16 1.82
C TRP A 65 10.02 16.47 1.46
N GLN A 66 9.07 16.15 2.35
CA GLN A 66 7.65 16.51 2.15
C GLN A 66 7.40 18.01 2.31
N LYS A 67 8.18 18.70 3.17
CA LYS A 67 8.15 20.18 3.25
C LYS A 67 8.63 20.83 1.95
N ALA A 68 9.68 20.28 1.33
CA ALA A 68 10.25 20.82 0.10
C ALA A 68 9.34 20.68 -1.14
N LEU A 69 8.46 19.67 -1.18
CA LEU A 69 7.51 19.46 -2.28
C LEU A 69 6.18 20.22 -2.11
N SER A 70 5.92 20.80 -0.92
CA SER A 70 4.67 21.50 -0.58
C SER A 70 4.76 23.03 -0.67
N ALA A 71 5.89 23.56 -1.16
CA ALA A 71 6.18 24.99 -1.34
C ALA A 71 6.27 25.35 -2.83
#